data_AF-A0A920BR83-F1
#
_entry.id   AF-A0A920BR83-F1
#
_cell.length_a   1.000
_cell.length_b   1.000
_cell.length_c   1.000
_cell.angle_alpha   90.00
_cell.angle_beta   90.00
_cell.angle_gamma   90.00
#
_symmetry.space_group_name_H-M   'P 1'
#
loop_
_entity.id
_entity.type
_entity.pdbx_description
1 polymer ?
#
loop_
_entity_poly.entity_id
_entity_poly.type
_entity_poly.pdbx_seq_one_letter_code
_entity_poly.pdbx_strand_id
1 'polypeptide(L)' 'MGESPTLAADALLDLVFPLWQFVIGALVLVTLVVSVLRMVRRGPSRMGGAMLLAGGAVIGVAVIGYLVQML' A
#
# COMPACT_ATOMS: atom_id res chain seq x y z
N MET A 1 -37.87 -4.26 18.73
CA MET A 1 -36.49 -3.73 18.62
C MET A 1 -35.97 -4.20 17.26
N GLY A 2 -36.48 -3.67 16.14
CA GLY A 2 -36.18 -2.33 15.67
C GLY A 2 -34.82 -2.41 14.99
N GLU A 3 -34.80 -2.79 13.71
CA GLU A 3 -33.61 -2.84 12.87
C GLU A 3 -33.05 -1.42 12.74
N SER A 4 -32.16 -1.05 13.66
CA SER A 4 -31.63 0.31 13.76
C SER A 4 -30.82 0.63 12.50
N PRO A 5 -31.23 1.60 11.66
CA PRO A 5 -30.51 1.98 10.44
C PRO A 5 -29.05 2.36 10.70
N THR A 6 -28.77 2.84 11.92
CA THR A 6 -27.44 3.16 12.43
C THR A 6 -26.52 1.95 12.50
N LEU A 7 -27.03 0.78 12.90
CA LEU A 7 -26.25 -0.47 13.01
C LEU A 7 -25.88 -1.01 11.63
N ALA A 8 -26.78 -0.88 10.64
CA ALA A 8 -26.52 -1.24 9.26
C ALA A 8 -25.51 -0.28 8.59
N ALA A 9 -25.60 1.01 8.91
CA ALA A 9 -24.65 2.02 8.44
C ALA A 9 -23.24 1.81 9.01
N ASP A 10 -23.12 1.49 10.31
CA ASP A 10 -21.83 1.20 10.94
C ASP A 10 -21.19 -0.06 10.34
N ALA A 11 -21.95 -1.14 10.14
CA ALA A 11 -21.43 -2.36 9.52
C ALA A 11 -20.93 -2.13 8.08
N LEU A 12 -21.60 -1.24 7.33
CA LEU A 12 -21.15 -0.84 5.99
C LEU A 12 -19.87 0.01 6.06
N LEU A 13 -19.75 0.93 7.02
CA LEU A 13 -18.56 1.74 7.20
C LEU A 13 -17.34 0.91 7.62
N ASP A 14 -17.55 -0.07 8.48
CA ASP A 14 -16.52 -1.03 8.92
C ASP A 14 -16.01 -1.91 7.77
N LEU A 15 -16.80 -2.10 6.71
CA LEU A 15 -16.37 -2.81 5.51
C LEU A 15 -15.76 -1.88 4.46
N VAL A 16 -16.28 -0.67 4.33
CA VAL A 16 -15.79 0.35 3.38
C VAL A 16 -14.38 0.81 3.75
N PHE A 17 -14.09 1.00 5.04
CA PHE A 17 -12.77 1.42 5.50
C PHE A 17 -11.64 0.43 5.09
N PRO A 18 -11.72 -0.88 5.39
CA PRO A 18 -10.72 -1.84 4.94
C PRO A 18 -10.69 -2.02 3.42
N LEU A 19 -11.83 -1.92 2.72
CA LEU A 19 -11.88 -1.96 1.26
C LEU A 19 -10.99 -0.86 0.66
N TRP A 20 -11.13 0.38 1.13
CA TRP A 20 -10.29 1.50 0.68
C TRP A 20 -8.82 1.30 1.03
N GLN A 21 -8.51 0.70 2.18
CA GLN A 21 -7.14 0.39 2.57
C GLN A 21 -6.48 -0.60 1.60
N PHE A 22 -7.20 -1.63 1.14
CA PHE A 22 -6.72 -2.54 0.10
C PHE A 22 -6.49 -1.82 -1.25
N VAL A 23 -7.41 -0.95 -1.65
CA VAL A 23 -7.28 -0.15 -2.89
C VAL A 23 -6.03 0.74 -2.83
N ILE A 24 -5.83 1.45 -1.71
CA ILE A 24 -4.66 2.30 -1.50
C ILE A 24 -3.38 1.45 -1.54
N GLY A 25 -3.35 0.31 -0.84
CA GLY A 25 -2.22 -0.60 -0.85
C GLY A 25 -1.87 -1.12 -2.25
N ALA A 26 -2.88 -1.51 -3.04
CA ALA A 26 -2.70 -1.97 -4.41
C ALA A 26 -2.16 -0.86 -5.32
N LEU A 27 -2.69 0.36 -5.23
CA LEU A 27 -2.21 1.51 -6.02
C LEU A 27 -0.77 1.86 -5.69
N VAL A 28 -0.40 1.87 -4.40
CA VAL A 28 0.98 2.11 -3.96
C VAL A 28 1.91 1.02 -4.49
N LEU A 29 1.50 -0.26 -4.39
CA LEU A 29 2.29 -1.38 -4.89
C LEU A 29 2.51 -1.30 -6.40
N VAL A 30 1.47 -1.01 -7.19
CA VAL A 30 1.57 -0.83 -8.64
C VAL A 30 2.52 0.32 -8.95
N THR A 31 2.38 1.46 -8.27
CA THR A 31 3.23 2.64 -8.48
C THR A 31 4.70 2.36 -8.14
N LEU A 32 4.95 1.59 -7.09
CA LEU A 32 6.28 1.12 -6.70
C LEU A 32 6.89 0.25 -7.80
N VAL A 33 6.18 -0.79 -8.23
CA VAL A 33 6.64 -1.73 -9.26
C VAL A 33 6.93 -1.00 -10.57
N VAL A 34 6.04 -0.10 -11.00
CA VAL A 34 6.22 0.71 -12.21
C VAL A 34 7.46 1.61 -12.07
N SER A 35 7.65 2.25 -10.92
CA SER A 35 8.81 3.12 -10.68
C SER A 35 10.12 2.36 -10.74
N VAL A 36 10.19 1.19 -10.10
CA VAL A 36 11.37 0.31 -10.14
C VAL A 36 11.63 -0.19 -11.56
N LEU A 37 10.60 -0.72 -12.25
CA LEU A 37 10.73 -1.21 -13.63
C LEU A 37 11.17 -0.11 -14.60
N ARG A 38 10.56 1.08 -14.50
CA ARG A 38 10.91 2.23 -15.34
C ARG A 38 12.36 2.64 -15.17
N MET A 39 12.88 2.50 -13.96
CA MET A 39 14.25 2.85 -13.65
C MET A 39 15.26 1.83 -14.15
N VAL A 40 14.99 0.55 -13.94
CA VAL A 40 15.79 -0.54 -14.51
C VAL A 40 15.86 -0.40 -16.04
N ARG A 41 14.75 0.01 -16.67
CA ARG A 41 14.69 0.24 -18.12
C ARG A 41 15.37 1.52 -18.61
N ARG A 42 15.59 2.55 -17.77
CA ARG A 42 16.16 3.85 -18.19
C ARG A 42 17.69 3.91 -18.20
N GLY A 43 18.37 2.83 -17.83
CA GLY A 43 19.82 2.76 -17.81
C GLY A 43 20.42 3.40 -16.53
N PRO A 44 21.56 2.87 -16.04
CA PRO A 44 22.09 3.17 -14.71
C PRO A 44 22.73 4.57 -14.65
N SER A 45 21.95 5.58 -14.30
CA SER A 45 22.48 6.69 -13.50
C SER A 45 22.81 6.11 -12.12
N ARG A 46 24.10 5.96 -11.79
CA ARG A 46 24.59 5.40 -10.51
C ARG A 46 23.89 6.01 -9.27
N MET A 47 23.42 7.25 -9.37
CA MET A 47 22.73 7.96 -8.30
C MET A 47 21.26 7.56 -8.17
N GLY A 48 20.60 7.27 -9.28
CA GLY A 48 19.23 6.79 -9.26
C GLY A 48 19.14 5.44 -8.56
N GLY A 49 19.94 4.46 -8.97
CA GLY A 49 19.86 3.10 -8.41
C GLY A 49 19.93 3.07 -6.89
N ALA A 50 20.80 3.89 -6.30
CA ALA A 50 20.91 4.05 -4.85
C ALA A 50 19.64 4.65 -4.22
N MET A 51 19.04 5.65 -4.85
CA MET A 51 17.82 6.31 -4.34
C MET A 51 16.59 5.39 -4.41
N LEU A 52 16.50 4.54 -5.44
CA LEU A 52 15.47 3.50 -5.50
C LEU A 52 15.70 2.38 -4.52
N LEU A 53 16.95 1.99 -4.28
CA LEU A 53 17.26 0.93 -3.32
C LEU A 53 16.88 1.39 -1.91
N ALA A 54 17.21 2.64 -1.55
CA ALA A 54 16.84 3.24 -0.28
C ALA A 54 15.31 3.41 -0.15
N GLY A 55 14.64 3.97 -1.17
CA GLY A 55 13.18 4.11 -1.16
C GLY A 55 12.46 2.76 -1.12
N GLY A 56 12.94 1.77 -1.87
CA GLY A 56 12.42 0.40 -1.87
C GLY A 56 12.64 -0.31 -0.54
N ALA A 57 13.79 -0.11 0.11
CA ALA A 57 14.06 -0.67 1.43
C ALA A 57 13.13 -0.08 2.50
N VAL A 58 12.90 1.24 2.50
CA VAL A 58 11.96 1.89 3.43
C VAL A 58 10.55 1.34 3.23
N ILE A 59 10.12 1.16 1.97
CA ILE A 59 8.80 0.62 1.66
C ILE A 59 8.69 -0.86 2.04
N GLY A 60 9.74 -1.65 1.80
CA GLY A 60 9.82 -3.04 2.24
C GLY A 60 9.72 -3.18 3.75
N VAL A 61 10.46 -2.35 4.51
CA VAL A 61 10.39 -2.33 5.98
C VAL A 61 9.01 -1.93 6.47
N ALA A 62 8.37 -0.93 5.85
CA ALA A 62 7.02 -0.51 6.20
C ALA A 62 5.99 -1.62 5.96
N VAL A 63 6.09 -2.33 4.83
CA VAL A 63 5.22 -3.47 4.50
C VAL A 63 5.43 -4.63 5.47
N ILE A 64 6.68 -4.98 5.79
CA ILE A 64 6.99 -6.03 6.77
C ILE A 64 6.43 -5.66 8.15
N GLY A 65 6.63 -4.41 8.59
CA GLY A 65 6.08 -3.93 9.85
C GLY A 65 4.55 -4.03 9.91
N TYR A 66 3.86 -3.69 8.82
CA TYR A 66 2.41 -3.84 8.71
C TYR A 66 1.98 -5.32 8.74
N LEU A 67 2.68 -6.20 8.01
CA LEU A 67 2.39 -7.63 8.00
C LEU A 67 2.60 -8.28 9.38
N VAL A 68 3.65 -7.88 10.09
CA VAL A 68 3.92 -8.34 11.46
C VAL A 68 2.85 -7.84 12.43
N GLN A 69 2.36 -6.62 12.26
CA GLN A 69 1.25 -6.10 13.08
C GLN A 69 -0.07 -6.83 12.79
N MET A 70 -0.21 -7.40 11.60
CA MET A 70 -1.40 -8.12 11.15
C MET A 70 -1.40 -9.62 11.53
N LEU A 71 -0.25 -10.16 11.97
CA LEU A 71 -0.06 -11.54 12.44
C LEU A 71 -0.30 -11.65 13.95
#